data_AF-A0A522D1Z1-F1
#
_entry.id   AF-A0A522D1Z1-F1
#
_cell.length_a   1.000
_cell.length_b   1.000
_cell.length_c   1.000
_cell.angle_alpha   90.00
_cell.angle_beta   90.00
_cell.angle_gamma   90.00
#
_symmetry.space_group_name_H-M   'P 1'
#
loop_
_entity.id
_entity.type
_entity.pdbx_description
1 polymer ?
#
loop_
_entity_poly.entity_id
_entity_poly.type
_entity_poly.pdbx_seq_one_letter_code
_entity_poly.pdbx_strand_id
1 'polypeptide(L)'
;MDAVQTTSDAFCDRLSGNLVSALVFSAVGLVAFGIAFWIFDAVTPKVSLWKELVEKQNTAVALFLAAMIIGMAMIISAAIHG
;
A
#
# COMPACT_ATOMS: atom_id res chain seq x y z
N MET A 1 24.01 -4.60 -38.77
CA MET A 1 24.39 -4.12 -37.41
C MET A 1 23.14 -3.58 -36.70
N ASP A 2 21.99 -4.25 -36.86
CA ASP A 2 20.67 -3.61 -36.79
C ASP A 2 19.82 -4.21 -35.64
N ALA A 3 20.19 -5.42 -35.19
CA ALA A 3 19.59 -6.10 -34.04
C ALA A 3 20.05 -5.55 -32.67
N VAL A 4 21.24 -4.96 -32.60
CA VAL A 4 21.79 -4.36 -31.35
C VAL A 4 21.15 -2.99 -31.09
N GLN A 5 20.93 -2.19 -32.13
CA GLN A 5 20.28 -0.86 -32.02
C GLN A 5 18.82 -1.01 -31.59
N THR A 6 18.06 -1.88 -32.25
CA THR A 6 16.65 -2.19 -31.94
C THR A 6 16.44 -2.60 -30.47
N THR A 7 17.41 -3.29 -29.86
CA THR A 7 17.32 -3.71 -28.46
C THR A 7 17.54 -2.54 -27.48
N SER A 8 18.40 -1.58 -27.81
CA SER A 8 18.57 -0.36 -27.00
C SER A 8 17.35 0.56 -27.08
N ASP A 9 16.78 0.72 -28.27
CA ASP A 9 15.61 1.56 -28.50
C ASP A 9 14.38 0.99 -27.77
N ALA A 10 14.18 -0.34 -27.85
CA ALA A 10 13.15 -1.05 -27.12
C ALA A 10 13.35 -0.99 -25.60
N PHE A 11 14.59 -0.98 -25.11
CA PHE A 11 14.89 -0.87 -23.68
C PHE A 11 14.51 0.50 -23.12
N CYS A 12 14.83 1.59 -23.84
CA CYS A 12 14.43 2.95 -23.46
C CYS A 12 12.89 3.11 -23.43
N ASP A 13 12.19 2.50 -24.39
CA ASP A 13 10.71 2.49 -24.44
C ASP A 13 10.09 1.69 -23.28
N ARG A 14 10.69 0.55 -22.91
CA ARG A 14 10.23 -0.26 -21.76
C ARG A 14 10.50 0.44 -20.42
N LEU A 15 11.66 1.08 -20.25
CA LEU A 15 12.00 1.79 -19.02
C LEU A 15 11.06 2.95 -18.76
N SER A 16 10.76 3.76 -19.79
CA SER A 16 9.88 4.91 -19.63
C SER A 16 8.45 4.49 -19.24
N GLY A 17 7.90 3.45 -19.88
CA GLY A 17 6.58 2.92 -19.54
C GLY A 17 6.50 2.30 -18.14
N ASN A 18 7.53 1.54 -17.74
CA ASN A 18 7.56 0.88 -16.44
C ASN A 18 7.77 1.88 -15.30
N LEU A 19 8.62 2.90 -15.49
CA LEU A 19 8.88 3.91 -14.47
C LEU A 19 7.63 4.74 -14.17
N VAL A 20 6.86 5.13 -15.20
CA VAL A 20 5.59 5.83 -15.02
C VAL A 20 4.60 4.96 -14.25
N SER A 21 4.50 3.67 -14.60
CA SER A 21 3.60 2.73 -13.93
C SER A 21 3.95 2.54 -12.46
N ALA A 22 5.24 2.36 -12.14
CA ALA A 22 5.72 2.22 -10.77
C ALA A 22 5.46 3.48 -9.93
N LEU A 23 5.64 4.66 -10.52
CA LEU A 23 5.44 5.94 -9.85
C LEU A 23 3.96 6.20 -9.57
N VAL A 24 3.07 5.84 -10.50
CA VAL A 24 1.62 5.86 -10.30
C VAL A 24 1.20 4.89 -9.19
N PHE A 25 1.72 3.67 -9.19
CA PHE A 25 1.37 2.67 -8.17
C PHE A 25 1.84 3.07 -6.77
N SER A 26 3.04 3.64 -6.66
CA SER A 26 3.58 4.19 -5.41
C SER A 26 2.69 5.33 -4.86
N ALA A 27 2.26 6.25 -5.74
CA ALA A 27 1.37 7.34 -5.36
C ALA A 27 0.00 6.82 -4.90
N VAL A 28 -0.57 5.84 -5.59
CA VAL A 28 -1.85 5.22 -5.21
C VAL A 28 -1.75 4.52 -3.86
N GLY A 29 -0.67 3.76 -3.62
CA GLY A 29 -0.42 3.11 -2.33
C GLY A 29 -0.28 4.11 -1.17
N LEU A 30 0.45 5.21 -1.39
CA LEU A 30 0.62 6.28 -0.40
C LEU A 30 -0.71 6.97 -0.07
N VAL A 31 -1.53 7.28 -1.08
CA VAL A 31 -2.84 7.90 -0.90
C VAL A 31 -3.79 6.96 -0.16
N ALA A 32 -3.83 5.68 -0.53
CA ALA A 32 -4.64 4.66 0.15
C ALA A 32 -4.22 4.51 1.62
N PHE A 33 -2.91 4.51 1.90
CA PHE A 33 -2.38 4.47 3.27
C PHE A 33 -2.80 5.70 4.08
N GLY A 34 -2.71 6.90 3.49
CA GLY A 34 -3.14 8.14 4.12
C GLY A 34 -4.63 8.16 4.47
N ILE A 35 -5.50 7.70 3.56
CA ILE A 35 -6.94 7.61 3.80
C ILE A 35 -7.25 6.61 4.92
N ALA A 36 -6.59 5.47 4.93
CA ALA A 36 -6.74 4.47 5.98
C ALA A 36 -6.30 5.04 7.35
N PHE A 37 -5.21 5.80 7.40
CA PHE A 37 -4.72 6.47 8.61
C PHE A 37 -5.69 7.56 9.09
N TRP A 38 -6.30 8.30 8.17
CA TRP A 38 -7.27 9.33 8.53
C TRP A 38 -8.55 8.73 9.13
N ILE A 39 -9.03 7.62 8.56
CA ILE A 39 -10.14 6.84 9.14
C ILE A 39 -9.72 6.28 10.52
N PHE A 40 -8.47 5.81 10.66
CA PHE A 40 -7.93 5.34 11.94
C PHE A 40 -7.92 6.42 13.01
N ASP A 41 -7.47 7.62 12.66
CA ASP A 41 -7.40 8.75 13.59
C ASP A 41 -8.79 9.27 13.98
N ALA A 42 -9.79 9.07 13.11
CA ALA A 42 -11.19 9.36 13.40
C ALA A 42 -11.85 8.32 14.31
N VAL A 43 -11.46 7.04 14.19
CA VAL A 43 -12.03 5.92 14.97
C VAL A 43 -11.36 5.76 16.34
N THR A 44 -10.05 6.05 16.44
CA THR A 44 -9.23 5.81 17.65
C THR A 44 -9.09 6.98 18.65
N PRO A 45 -9.62 8.22 18.49
CA PRO A 45 -9.21 9.35 19.32
C PRO A 45 -9.68 9.27 20.78
N LYS A 46 -10.44 8.24 21.18
CA LYS A 46 -10.96 8.05 22.55
C LYS A 46 -10.75 6.65 23.14
N VAL A 47 -10.14 5.70 22.43
CA VAL A 47 -10.15 4.30 22.85
C VAL A 47 -8.75 3.85 23.28
N SER A 48 -8.55 3.59 24.57
CA SER A 48 -7.33 2.93 25.07
C SER A 48 -7.30 1.48 24.56
N LEU A 49 -6.67 1.26 23.40
CA LEU A 49 -6.62 -0.04 22.70
C LEU A 49 -6.19 -1.18 23.60
N TRP A 50 -5.17 -0.98 24.44
CA TRP A 50 -4.71 -1.98 25.40
C TRP A 50 -5.78 -2.38 26.41
N LYS A 51 -6.53 -1.41 26.93
CA LYS A 51 -7.59 -1.63 27.91
C LYS A 51 -8.80 -2.30 27.25
N GLU A 52 -9.13 -1.87 26.05
CA GLU A 52 -10.30 -2.39 25.34
C GLU A 52 -10.04 -3.80 24.74
N LEU A 53 -8.81 -4.10 24.31
CA LEU A 53 -8.42 -5.38 23.71
C LEU A 53 -8.14 -6.46 24.76
N VAL A 54 -7.46 -6.11 25.87
CA VAL A 54 -7.09 -7.08 26.94
C VAL A 54 -8.17 -7.16 28.03
N GLU A 55 -8.70 -6.02 28.47
CA GLU A 55 -9.60 -5.96 29.64
C GLU A 55 -11.07 -6.15 29.24
N LYS A 56 -11.48 -5.67 28.06
CA LYS A 56 -12.86 -5.78 27.56
C LYS A 56 -13.06 -6.77 26.41
N GLN A 57 -11.98 -7.32 25.84
CA GLN A 57 -12.03 -8.20 24.66
C GLN A 57 -12.88 -7.65 23.51
N ASN A 58 -12.74 -6.37 23.21
CA ASN A 58 -13.55 -5.76 22.15
C ASN A 58 -13.04 -6.17 20.76
N THR A 59 -13.81 -7.06 20.13
CA THR A 59 -13.54 -7.61 18.80
C THR A 59 -13.47 -6.53 17.71
N ALA A 60 -14.10 -5.37 17.91
CA ALA A 60 -14.04 -4.27 16.95
C ALA A 60 -12.61 -3.75 16.75
N VAL A 61 -11.83 -3.62 17.82
CA VAL A 61 -10.42 -3.19 17.75
C VAL A 61 -9.55 -4.28 17.11
N ALA A 62 -9.81 -5.55 17.43
CA ALA A 62 -9.09 -6.68 16.86
C ALA A 62 -9.30 -6.81 15.34
N LEU A 63 -10.56 -6.73 14.88
CA LEU A 63 -10.92 -6.77 13.47
C LEU A 63 -10.31 -5.61 12.70
N PHE A 64 -10.24 -4.45 13.34
CA PHE A 64 -9.63 -3.26 12.77
C PHE A 64 -8.11 -3.39 12.62
N LEU A 65 -7.41 -3.95 13.62
CA LEU A 65 -5.99 -4.26 13.51
C LEU A 65 -5.72 -5.27 12.37
N ALA A 66 -6.56 -6.30 12.26
CA ALA A 66 -6.45 -7.29 11.19
C ALA A 66 -6.66 -6.65 9.81
N ALA A 67 -7.65 -5.76 9.66
CA ALA A 67 -7.90 -5.04 8.42
C ALA A 67 -6.72 -4.13 8.02
N MET A 68 -6.07 -3.47 8.99
CA MET A 68 -4.86 -2.66 8.75
C MET A 68 -3.69 -3.49 8.23
N ILE A 69 -3.45 -4.66 8.84
CA ILE A 69 -2.38 -5.58 8.43
C ILE A 69 -2.65 -6.12 7.01
N ILE A 70 -3.90 -6.52 6.73
CA ILE A 70 -4.31 -6.98 5.40
C ILE A 70 -4.17 -5.86 4.35
N GLY A 71 -4.58 -4.63 4.69
CA GLY A 71 -4.42 -3.46 3.81
C GLY A 71 -2.96 -3.18 3.47
N MET A 72 -2.08 -3.18 4.47
CA MET A 72 -0.63 -3.05 4.24
C MET A 72 -0.08 -4.18 3.38
N ALA A 73 -0.48 -5.43 3.64
CA ALA A 73 -0.03 -6.58 2.86
C ALA A 73 -0.44 -6.46 1.38
N MET A 74 -1.66 -5.99 1.09
CA MET A 74 -2.11 -5.76 -0.28
C MET A 74 -1.34 -4.64 -0.99
N ILE A 75 -1.07 -3.52 -0.29
CA ILE A 75 -0.28 -2.41 -0.86
C ILE A 75 1.14 -2.90 -1.19
N ILE A 76 1.78 -3.63 -0.28
CA ILE A 76 3.12 -4.18 -0.50
C ILE A 76 3.11 -5.22 -1.62
N SER A 77 2.11 -6.12 -1.66
CA SER A 77 1.98 -7.13 -2.72
C SER A 77 1.87 -6.50 -4.10
N ALA A 78 1.08 -5.46 -4.23
CA ALA A 78 0.87 -4.76 -5.49
C ALA A 78 2.06 -3.88 -5.89
N ALA A 79 2.82 -3.36 -4.92
CA ALA A 79 4.09 -2.68 -5.18
C ALA A 79 5.20 -3.65 -5.64
N ILE A 80 5.16 -4.90 -5.20
CA ILE A 80 6.15 -5.94 -5.59
C ILE A 80 5.75 -6.63 -6.91
N HIS A 81 4.45 -6.74 -7.21
CA HIS A 81 3.94 -7.33 -8.46
C HIS A 81 3.71 -6.29 -9.58
N GLY A 82 4.14 -5.04 -9.37
CA GLY A 82 4.08 -3.94 -10.34
C GLY A 82 5.41 -3.68 -11.04
#